data_AF-A0A2H0UUC5-F1
#
_entry.id   AF-A0A2H0UUC5-F1
#
_cell.length_a   1.000
_cell.length_b   1.000
_cell.length_c   1.000
_cell.angle_alpha   90.00
_cell.angle_beta   90.00
_cell.angle_gamma   90.00
#
_symmetry.space_group_name_H-M   'P 1'
#
loop_
_entity.id
_entity.type
_entity.pdbx_description
1 polymer ?
#
loop_
_entity_poly.entity_id
_entity_poly.type
_entity_poly.pdbx_seq_one_letter_code
_entity_poly.pdbx_strand_id
1 'polypeptide(L)'
;MGFEHKTLSEGRWNSFSFAFQMANIASEVSRSINWRNKNDKKYSQLALFRALELIDLTITDPKNKKRVWELARAREVLADYFLGDQQYGSTDRNLLNYFEIFTFANIASL
;
A
#
# COMPACT_ATOMS: atom_id res chain seq x y z
N MET A 1 -8.65 -9.68 10.23
CA MET A 1 -7.42 -9.04 10.76
C MET A 1 -7.86 -7.76 11.44
N GLY A 2 -7.38 -7.46 12.66
CA GLY A 2 -7.73 -6.21 13.34
C GLY A 2 -6.97 -5.03 12.75
N PHE A 3 -7.60 -3.85 12.66
CA PHE A 3 -6.92 -2.62 12.29
C PHE A 3 -6.14 -2.11 13.51
N GLU A 4 -4.82 -1.97 13.36
CA GLU A 4 -3.92 -1.41 14.38
C GLU A 4 -4.20 0.09 14.57
N HIS A 5 -4.66 0.77 13.51
CA HIS A 5 -4.98 2.20 13.56
C HIS A 5 -6.50 2.47 13.52
N LYS A 6 -7.14 2.31 14.68
CA LYS A 6 -8.61 2.43 14.86
C LYS A 6 -9.20 3.73 14.29
N THR A 7 -8.56 4.88 14.47
CA THR A 7 -9.07 6.17 13.99
C THR A 7 -9.09 6.33 12.46
N LEU A 8 -8.27 5.58 11.71
CA LEU A 8 -8.39 5.52 10.25
C LEU A 8 -9.56 4.63 9.80
N SER A 9 -9.79 3.53 10.54
CA SER A 9 -10.91 2.62 10.30
C SER A 9 -12.29 3.20 10.67
N GLU A 10 -12.33 4.26 11.50
CA GLU A 10 -13.55 4.99 11.91
C GLU A 10 -14.14 5.90 10.81
N GLY A 11 -13.79 5.68 9.54
CA GLY A 11 -14.43 6.32 8.39
C GLY A 11 -13.67 7.50 7.77
N ARG A 12 -12.66 8.06 8.45
CA ARG A 12 -11.80 9.11 7.86
C ARG A 12 -11.10 8.62 6.59
N TRP A 13 -10.66 7.37 6.55
CA TRP A 13 -10.02 6.85 5.34
C TRP A 13 -10.94 6.86 4.12
N ASN A 14 -12.23 6.60 4.33
CA ASN A 14 -13.23 6.56 3.26
C ASN A 14 -13.65 7.96 2.78
N SER A 15 -13.25 9.04 3.45
CA SER A 15 -13.47 10.40 2.94
C SER A 15 -12.44 10.83 1.89
N PHE A 16 -11.28 10.18 1.84
CA PHE A 16 -10.23 10.50 0.87
C PHE A 16 -10.58 10.02 -0.54
N SER A 17 -10.11 10.73 -1.57
CA SER A 17 -10.22 10.24 -2.96
C SER A 17 -9.41 8.96 -3.14
N PHE A 18 -9.74 8.15 -4.15
CA PHE A 18 -8.96 6.95 -4.47
C PHE A 18 -7.48 7.29 -4.73
N ALA A 19 -7.21 8.38 -5.46
CA ALA A 19 -5.85 8.84 -5.73
C ALA A 19 -5.10 9.17 -4.43
N PHE A 20 -5.75 9.83 -3.46
CA PHE A 20 -5.15 10.14 -2.18
C PHE A 20 -4.93 8.88 -1.31
N GLN A 21 -5.88 7.93 -1.32
CA GLN A 21 -5.70 6.63 -0.67
C GLN A 21 -4.47 5.90 -1.24
N MET A 22 -4.36 5.82 -2.57
CA MET A 22 -3.23 5.18 -3.25
C MET A 22 -1.90 5.89 -3.03
N ALA A 23 -1.86 7.22 -2.97
CA ALA A 23 -0.65 7.97 -2.67
C ALA A 23 -0.13 7.70 -1.24
N ASN A 24 -1.03 7.54 -0.27
CA ASN A 24 -0.64 7.14 1.09
C ASN A 24 -0.10 5.70 1.13
N ILE A 25 -0.72 4.77 0.39
CA ILE A 25 -0.21 3.40 0.24
C ILE A 25 1.19 3.42 -0.39
N ALA A 26 1.40 4.22 -1.45
CA ALA A 26 2.69 4.37 -2.11
C ALA A 26 3.79 4.86 -1.16
N SER A 27 3.48 5.79 -0.26
CA SER A 27 4.41 6.27 0.77
C SER A 27 4.87 5.16 1.72
N GLU A 28 3.95 4.27 2.12
CA GLU A 28 4.29 3.13 2.99
C GLU A 28 5.11 2.07 2.24
N VAL A 29 4.81 1.79 0.98
CA VAL A 29 5.61 0.88 0.12
C VAL A 29 7.02 1.43 -0.11
N SER A 30 7.15 2.73 -0.41
CA SER A 30 8.47 3.35 -0.54
C SER A 30 9.24 3.28 0.78
N ARG A 31 8.58 3.51 1.92
CA ARG A 31 9.20 3.36 3.25
C ARG A 31 9.64 1.94 3.55
N SER A 32 8.85 0.92 3.22
CA SER A 32 9.23 -0.47 3.47
C SER A 32 10.48 -0.87 2.67
N ILE A 33 10.59 -0.44 1.41
CA ILE A 33 11.79 -0.62 0.57
C ILE A 33 12.98 0.14 1.15
N ASN A 34 12.82 1.42 1.48
CA ASN A 34 13.90 2.27 1.98
C ASN A 34 14.52 1.74 3.27
N TRP A 35 13.70 1.27 4.22
CA TRP A 35 14.21 0.68 5.46
C TRP A 35 14.88 -0.69 5.23
N ARG A 36 14.35 -1.50 4.30
CA ARG A 36 14.99 -2.76 3.93
C ARG A 36 16.38 -2.54 3.33
N ASN A 37 16.52 -1.54 2.46
CA ASN A 37 17.80 -1.17 1.83
C ASN A 37 18.81 -0.61 2.84
N LYS A 38 18.35 -0.19 4.02
CA LYS A 38 19.19 0.17 5.18
C LYS A 38 19.47 -1.00 6.12
N ASN A 39 19.11 -2.23 5.74
CA ASN A 39 19.16 -3.44 6.57
C ASN A 39 18.34 -3.36 7.87
N ASP A 40 17.32 -2.48 7.92
CA ASP A 40 16.43 -2.37 9.06
C ASP A 40 15.14 -3.17 8.82
N LYS A 41 15.21 -4.47 9.10
CA LYS A 41 14.10 -5.39 8.87
C LYS A 41 12.85 -5.02 9.68
N LYS A 42 13.02 -4.51 10.90
CA LYS A 42 11.91 -4.18 11.80
C LYS A 42 11.10 -3.02 11.24
N TYR A 43 11.74 -1.90 10.92
CA TYR A 43 11.03 -0.75 10.38
C TYR A 43 10.49 -1.01 8.97
N SER A 44 11.20 -1.82 8.17
CA SER A 44 10.69 -2.29 6.87
C SER A 44 9.36 -3.04 7.02
N GLN A 45 9.29 -3.99 7.94
CA GLN A 45 8.07 -4.78 8.19
C GLN A 45 6.93 -3.93 8.76
N LEU A 46 7.21 -2.99 9.66
CA LEU A 46 6.19 -2.07 10.18
C LEU A 46 5.55 -1.24 9.07
N ALA A 47 6.36 -0.68 8.16
CA ALA A 47 5.85 0.06 7.01
C ALA A 47 5.07 -0.84 6.03
N LEU A 48 5.54 -2.07 5.80
CA LEU A 48 4.82 -3.05 4.98
C LEU A 48 3.44 -3.36 5.55
N PHE A 49 3.36 -3.71 6.84
CA PHE A 49 2.07 -4.05 7.46
C PHE A 49 1.12 -2.87 7.41
N ARG A 50 1.63 -1.65 7.56
CA ARG A 50 0.85 -0.44 7.37
C ARG A 50 0.35 -0.31 5.93
N ALA A 51 1.18 -0.57 4.92
CA ALA A 51 0.75 -0.56 3.52
C ALA A 51 -0.37 -1.59 3.26
N LEU A 52 -0.23 -2.81 3.77
CA LEU A 52 -1.23 -3.87 3.64
C LEU A 52 -2.56 -3.51 4.32
N GLU A 53 -2.49 -2.92 5.51
CA GLU A 53 -3.66 -2.43 6.24
C GLU A 53 -4.41 -1.33 5.45
N LEU A 54 -3.67 -0.38 4.86
CA LEU A 54 -4.26 0.67 4.03
C LEU A 54 -4.87 0.11 2.74
N ILE A 55 -4.27 -0.92 2.14
CA ILE A 55 -4.89 -1.64 1.01
C ILE A 55 -6.18 -2.31 1.44
N ASP A 56 -6.19 -3.00 2.59
CA ASP A 56 -7.38 -3.66 3.13
C ASP A 56 -8.51 -2.65 3.38
N LEU A 57 -8.21 -1.49 4.00
CA LEU A 57 -9.17 -0.40 4.15
C LEU A 57 -9.69 0.10 2.79
N THR A 58 -8.79 0.27 1.81
CA THR A 58 -9.15 0.75 0.46
C THR A 58 -10.02 -0.24 -0.32
N ILE A 59 -9.82 -1.55 -0.11
CA ILE A 59 -10.65 -2.62 -0.67
C ILE A 59 -12.07 -2.58 -0.07
N THR A 60 -12.19 -2.33 1.23
CA THR A 60 -13.48 -2.28 1.92
C THR A 60 -14.31 -1.04 1.58
N ASP A 61 -13.71 -0.02 0.98
CA ASP A 61 -14.39 1.22 0.60
C ASP A 61 -15.35 0.98 -0.59
N PRO A 62 -16.68 1.18 -0.41
CA PRO A 62 -17.66 0.91 -1.46
C PRO A 62 -17.41 1.66 -2.78
N LYS A 63 -16.76 2.83 -2.72
CA LYS A 63 -16.44 3.61 -3.94
C LYS A 63 -15.40 2.93 -4.82
N ASN A 64 -14.58 2.03 -4.25
CA ASN A 64 -13.48 1.34 -4.92
C ASN A 64 -13.85 -0.07 -5.39
N LYS A 65 -15.13 -0.49 -5.31
CA LYS A 65 -15.59 -1.86 -5.65
C LYS A 65 -15.14 -2.38 -7.02
N LYS A 66 -14.92 -1.50 -8.00
CA LYS A 66 -14.46 -1.86 -9.35
C LYS A 66 -12.95 -2.15 -9.43
N ARG A 67 -12.18 -1.87 -8.37
CA ARG A 67 -10.72 -2.01 -8.28
C ARG A 67 -10.27 -3.12 -7.33
N VAL A 68 -11.19 -3.84 -6.70
CA VAL A 68 -10.90 -4.84 -5.65
C VAL A 68 -9.92 -5.91 -6.13
N TRP A 69 -10.08 -6.40 -7.35
CA TRP A 69 -9.19 -7.44 -7.91
C TRP A 69 -7.75 -6.95 -8.06
N GLU A 70 -7.58 -5.72 -8.53
CA GLU A 70 -6.26 -5.10 -8.70
C GLU A 70 -5.61 -4.85 -7.33
N LEU A 71 -6.37 -4.31 -6.38
CA LEU A 71 -5.91 -4.04 -5.02
C LEU A 71 -5.54 -5.33 -4.27
N ALA A 72 -6.35 -6.38 -4.41
CA ALA A 72 -6.06 -7.69 -3.83
C ALA A 72 -4.78 -8.29 -4.42
N ARG A 73 -4.58 -8.19 -5.74
CA ARG A 73 -3.33 -8.62 -6.38
C ARG A 73 -2.13 -7.82 -5.89
N ALA A 74 -2.25 -6.49 -5.79
CA ALA A 74 -1.18 -5.64 -5.28
C ALA A 74 -0.80 -6.01 -3.83
N ARG A 75 -1.80 -6.32 -3.00
CA ARG A 75 -1.61 -6.83 -1.64
C ARG A 75 -0.82 -8.15 -1.61
N GLU A 76 -1.23 -9.13 -2.43
CA GLU A 76 -0.55 -10.43 -2.53
C GLU A 76 0.90 -10.28 -2.99
N VAL A 77 1.14 -9.47 -4.02
CA VAL A 77 2.47 -9.21 -4.57
C VAL A 77 3.38 -8.55 -3.53
N LEU A 78 2.88 -7.58 -2.75
CA LEU A 78 3.65 -6.97 -1.66
C LEU A 78 3.98 -7.99 -0.56
N ALA A 79 3.01 -8.81 -0.17
CA ALA A 79 3.23 -9.83 0.85
C ALA A 79 4.28 -10.86 0.40
N ASP A 80 4.17 -11.38 -0.82
CA ASP A 80 5.16 -12.30 -1.40
C ASP A 80 6.55 -11.66 -1.48
N TYR A 81 6.64 -10.42 -1.95
CA TYR A 81 7.93 -9.76 -2.15
C TYR A 81 8.73 -9.53 -0.86
N PHE A 82 8.06 -9.24 0.25
CA PHE A 82 8.70 -8.93 1.52
C PHE A 82 8.77 -10.10 2.50
N LEU A 83 7.82 -11.03 2.43
CA LEU A 83 7.64 -12.09 3.43
C LEU A 83 7.64 -13.50 2.83
N GLY A 84 7.45 -13.63 1.52
CA GLY A 84 7.37 -14.91 0.81
C GLY A 84 8.65 -15.28 0.07
N ASP A 85 8.51 -16.26 -0.81
CA ASP A 85 9.61 -16.86 -1.58
C ASP A 85 9.85 -16.16 -2.94
N GLN A 86 9.32 -14.94 -3.12
CA GLN A 86 9.41 -14.15 -4.36
C GLN A 86 8.85 -14.86 -5.59
N GLN A 87 7.71 -15.55 -5.44
CA GLN A 87 7.05 -16.29 -6.52
C GLN A 87 6.70 -15.41 -7.73
N TYR A 88 6.45 -14.12 -7.51
CA TYR A 88 6.11 -13.18 -8.58
C TYR A 88 7.33 -12.49 -9.23
N GLY A 89 8.55 -12.73 -8.73
CA GLY A 89 9.77 -12.12 -9.28
C GLY A 89 9.78 -10.59 -9.22
N SER A 90 9.09 -10.00 -8.24
CA SER A 90 9.02 -8.55 -8.08
C SER A 90 10.38 -7.92 -7.75
N THR A 91 10.51 -6.62 -8.02
CA THR A 91 11.73 -5.84 -7.77
C THR A 91 11.35 -4.50 -7.14
N ASP A 92 12.27 -3.85 -6.44
CA ASP A 92 12.02 -2.51 -5.87
C ASP A 92 11.45 -1.56 -6.94
N ARG A 93 12.08 -1.56 -8.12
CA ARG A 93 11.71 -0.67 -9.21
C ARG A 93 10.29 -0.92 -9.72
N ASN A 94 9.86 -2.17 -9.90
CA ASN A 94 8.53 -2.43 -10.44
C ASN A 94 7.41 -2.11 -9.44
N LEU A 95 7.66 -2.33 -8.14
CA LEU A 95 6.73 -1.95 -7.08
C LEU A 95 6.62 -0.43 -6.97
N LEU A 96 7.75 0.28 -6.91
CA LEU A 96 7.76 1.74 -6.85
C LEU A 96 7.05 2.34 -8.07
N ASN A 97 7.36 1.87 -9.28
CA ASN A 97 6.69 2.35 -10.48
C ASN A 97 5.17 2.16 -10.45
N TYR A 98 4.67 1.02 -9.97
CA TYR A 98 3.23 0.77 -9.88
C TYR A 98 2.53 1.74 -8.91
N PHE A 99 3.12 1.96 -7.73
CA PHE A 99 2.49 2.78 -6.70
C PHE A 99 2.74 4.29 -6.84
N GLU A 100 3.92 4.72 -7.31
CA GLU A 100 4.30 6.14 -7.38
C GLU A 100 3.54 6.92 -8.47
N ILE A 101 2.99 6.25 -9.48
CA ILE A 101 2.11 6.89 -10.49
C ILE A 101 0.94 7.61 -9.81
N PHE A 102 0.44 7.07 -8.69
CA PHE A 102 -0.67 7.67 -7.94
C PHE A 102 -0.25 8.90 -7.12
N THR A 103 1.03 9.04 -6.78
CA THR A 103 1.58 10.24 -6.13
C THR A 103 1.56 11.42 -7.09
N PHE A 104 1.95 11.21 -8.36
CA PHE A 104 1.87 12.24 -9.40
C PHE A 104 0.42 12.61 -9.73
N ALA A 105 -0.46 11.62 -9.84
CA ALA A 105 -1.88 11.84 -10.10
C ALA A 105 -2.57 12.66 -9.00
N ASN A 106 -2.18 12.47 -7.73
CA ASN A 106 -2.70 13.24 -6.60
C ASN A 106 -2.28 14.72 -6.65
N ILE A 107 -1.02 15.01 -6.98
CA ILE A 107 -0.50 16.39 -7.09
C ILE A 107 -1.18 17.14 -8.24
N ALA A 108 -1.48 16.47 -9.35
CA ALA A 108 -2.16 17.07 -10.51
C ALA A 108 -3.68 17.30 -10.30
N SER A 109 -4.24 16.86 -9.18
CA SER A 109 -5.67 16.96 -8.85
C SER A 109 -6.00 17.99 -7.75
N LEU A 110 -4.99 18.78 -7.35
CA LEU A 110 -5.08 19.93 -6.45
C LEU A 110 -5.02 21.22 -7.27
#